data_AF-A0A1G4JAN3-F1
#
_entry.id   AF-A0A1G4JAN3-F1
#
_cell.length_a   1.000
_cell.length_b   1.000
_cell.length_c   1.000
_cell.angle_alpha   90.00
_cell.angle_beta   90.00
_cell.angle_gamma   90.00
#
_symmetry.space_group_name_H-M   'P 1'
#
loop_
_entity.id
_entity.type
_entity.pdbx_description
1 polymer ?
#
loop_
_entity_poly.entity_id
_entity_poly.type
_entity_poly.pdbx_seq_one_letter_code
_entity_poly.pdbx_strand_id
1 'polypeptide(L)'
;MDPTKAPDFEPPSENKTPNPPLAPQSTIPKSGPIMPFVLADYNASIDAPIHPRTYKKHSKVGRRVSTAHHGSIPLKQPELQPASHETSEEEEEPPQVEDESDHEHDNDYIQYHHHQLHDHDSRLDVDNDNESIKTRTHVERPTPSPNASFTNVHSAHQSTRADLARQFTEQMNQAAPEEEKIEYIGSRIHKYQIADLEEVPHGVVRQASTLDQYSFPAHRLQKQLRNPNKLPLIVVACGSFSPITYLHLRMFEMALDSISEQTRFEVVGGYYSPVSDNYQKPGLAHARHRVRMCELACERTSSWLMVDAWESLQPTYTRTAKVLDHFNDEINVKRGGIATASGSRVGVKIMLLAGGDLIESMGEPNVWADSDLHHILGNYGCLIVERTGSDVRSFLLSHDIMYEHRRNVLVIKQLIYNDISSTKVRLFIRRGMSVQYLLPNSVIRYIQEHGLYVNQTEPVKQVMGNKE
;
A
#
# COMPACT_ATOMS: atom_id res chain seq x y z
N MET A 1 1.61 -5.68 8.20
CA MET A 1 2.79 -6.33 8.82
C MET A 1 2.37 -6.66 10.22
N ASP A 2 1.98 -7.89 10.47
CA ASP A 2 1.43 -8.39 11.73
C ASP A 2 2.57 -9.18 12.42
N PRO A 3 3.27 -8.59 13.41
CA PRO A 3 4.46 -9.16 14.02
C PRO A 3 4.27 -10.57 14.57
N THR A 4 3.04 -10.97 14.92
CA THR A 4 2.70 -12.31 15.45
C THR A 4 3.05 -13.47 14.51
N LYS A 5 3.34 -13.18 13.24
CA LYS A 5 3.67 -14.19 12.24
C LYS A 5 5.14 -14.64 12.27
N ALA A 6 6.02 -13.90 12.93
CA ALA A 6 7.43 -14.29 13.05
C ALA A 6 7.62 -15.37 14.15
N PRO A 7 8.50 -16.38 13.95
CA PRO A 7 8.72 -17.46 14.91
C PRO A 7 9.49 -17.02 16.16
N ASP A 8 10.30 -15.96 16.00
CA ASP A 8 11.03 -15.26 17.06
C ASP A 8 10.22 -14.10 17.63
N PHE A 9 8.93 -14.00 17.29
CA PHE A 9 8.04 -13.01 17.88
C PHE A 9 7.80 -13.35 19.36
N GLU A 10 8.43 -12.57 20.23
CA GLU A 10 8.00 -12.45 21.61
C GLU A 10 6.85 -11.43 21.67
N PRO A 11 5.65 -11.80 22.16
CA PRO A 11 4.62 -10.84 22.49
C PRO A 11 5.22 -9.73 23.37
N PRO A 12 4.81 -8.47 23.19
CA PRO A 12 5.28 -7.39 24.04
C PRO A 12 4.94 -7.69 25.50
N SER A 13 5.90 -8.21 26.27
CA SER A 13 5.79 -8.15 27.73
C SER A 13 5.89 -6.68 28.11
N GLU A 14 4.98 -6.17 28.94
CA GLU A 14 4.77 -4.73 29.25
C GLU A 14 6.02 -3.92 29.67
N ASN A 15 7.21 -4.52 29.85
CA ASN A 15 8.39 -3.82 30.38
C ASN A 15 9.76 -4.25 29.81
N LYS A 16 9.85 -4.98 28.69
CA LYS A 16 11.16 -5.23 28.07
C LYS A 16 11.55 -4.07 27.16
N THR A 17 12.59 -3.32 27.54
CA THR A 17 13.24 -2.39 26.62
C THR A 17 13.74 -3.16 25.40
N PRO A 18 13.39 -2.73 24.18
CA PRO A 18 13.82 -3.45 22.99
C PRO A 18 15.35 -3.53 22.89
N ASN A 19 15.85 -4.66 22.40
CA ASN A 19 17.26 -4.88 22.15
C ASN A 19 17.51 -5.10 20.64
N PRO A 20 18.36 -4.30 19.97
CA PRO A 20 18.90 -3.01 20.44
C PRO A 20 17.79 -1.99 20.78
N PRO A 21 18.10 -0.98 21.62
CA PRO A 21 17.16 0.07 21.99
C PRO A 21 16.75 0.89 20.76
N LEU A 22 15.54 1.47 20.84
CA LEU A 22 15.05 2.41 19.83
C LEU A 22 15.92 3.67 19.80
N ALA A 23 15.94 4.35 18.65
CA ALA A 23 16.74 5.57 18.49
C ALA A 23 16.35 6.62 19.54
N PRO A 24 17.32 7.32 20.15
CA PRO A 24 17.03 8.39 21.08
C PRO A 24 16.18 9.49 20.43
N GLN A 25 15.19 10.01 21.15
CA GLN A 25 14.34 11.09 20.63
C GLN A 25 15.16 12.35 20.23
N SER A 26 16.35 12.54 20.80
CA SER A 26 17.26 13.62 20.44
C SER A 26 17.81 13.54 19.02
N THR A 27 17.85 12.35 18.41
CA THR A 27 18.33 12.15 17.03
C THR A 27 17.22 12.26 15.98
N ILE A 28 15.96 12.37 16.41
CA ILE A 28 14.81 12.47 15.52
C ILE A 28 14.40 13.95 15.39
N PRO A 29 14.23 14.49 14.17
CA PRO A 29 13.87 15.89 13.99
C PRO A 29 12.51 16.26 14.60
N LYS A 30 12.48 17.33 15.40
CA LYS A 30 11.26 17.90 16.01
C LYS A 30 10.43 18.70 15.00
N SER A 31 9.96 18.04 13.94
CA SER A 31 9.26 18.65 12.79
C SER A 31 7.77 18.99 13.04
N GLY A 32 7.28 18.79 14.27
CA GLY A 32 5.87 18.88 14.63
C GLY A 32 5.01 17.80 13.93
N PRO A 33 3.71 17.72 14.28
CA PRO A 33 2.78 16.79 13.63
C PRO A 33 2.55 17.16 12.15
N ILE A 34 2.18 16.16 11.34
CA ILE A 34 1.85 16.38 9.92
C ILE A 34 0.64 17.32 9.75
N MET A 35 -0.37 17.15 10.62
CA MET A 35 -1.50 18.06 10.72
C MET A 35 -1.16 19.18 11.71
N PRO A 36 -1.24 20.46 11.32
CA PRO A 36 -0.98 21.57 12.23
C PRO A 36 -1.99 21.60 13.38
N PHE A 37 -1.59 22.21 14.51
CA PHE A 37 -2.52 22.55 15.58
C PHE A 37 -3.38 23.74 15.14
N VAL A 38 -4.70 23.62 15.29
CA VAL A 38 -5.68 24.70 15.17
C VAL A 38 -5.96 25.32 16.54
N LEU A 39 -6.55 26.52 16.57
CA LEU A 39 -6.80 27.27 17.81
C LEU A 39 -7.59 26.48 18.86
N ALA A 40 -8.55 25.66 18.42
CA ALA A 40 -9.33 24.79 19.29
C ALA A 40 -8.47 23.80 20.10
N ASP A 41 -7.27 23.49 19.63
CA ASP A 41 -6.39 22.49 20.22
C ASP A 41 -5.57 23.02 21.38
N TYR A 42 -5.36 24.34 21.43
CA TYR A 42 -4.69 24.99 22.56
C TYR A 42 -5.59 25.03 23.80
N ASN A 43 -6.91 24.89 23.61
CA ASN A 43 -7.89 24.83 24.69
C ASN A 43 -7.98 23.45 25.35
N ALA A 44 -7.40 22.39 24.76
CA ALA A 44 -7.47 21.02 25.28
C ALA A 44 -6.79 20.84 26.66
N SER A 45 -5.96 21.80 27.10
CA SER A 45 -5.41 21.81 28.46
C SER A 45 -6.45 22.18 29.54
N ILE A 46 -7.56 22.82 29.16
CA ILE A 46 -8.68 23.15 30.04
C ILE A 46 -9.63 21.96 30.20
N ASP A 47 -9.80 21.16 29.13
CA ASP A 47 -10.69 19.99 29.09
C ASP A 47 -9.99 18.66 29.44
N ALA A 48 -8.70 18.69 29.78
CA ALA A 48 -7.99 17.50 30.24
C ALA A 48 -8.64 16.96 31.53
N PRO A 49 -8.84 15.64 31.67
CA PRO A 49 -9.37 15.06 32.90
C PRO A 49 -8.56 15.53 34.10
N ILE A 50 -9.22 16.18 35.07
CA ILE A 50 -8.57 16.61 36.30
C ILE A 50 -8.07 15.36 37.00
N HIS A 51 -6.76 15.12 37.02
CA HIS A 51 -6.16 14.11 37.89
C HIS A 51 -6.15 14.66 39.31
N PRO A 52 -7.01 14.18 40.22
CA PRO A 52 -7.01 14.66 41.59
C PRO A 52 -5.66 14.35 42.23
N ARG A 53 -4.95 15.40 42.67
CA ARG A 53 -3.73 15.25 43.47
C ARG A 53 -4.03 14.33 44.65
N THR A 54 -3.31 13.21 44.76
CA THR A 54 -3.33 12.39 45.97
C THR A 54 -2.74 13.21 47.12
N TYR A 55 -3.64 13.81 47.91
CA TYR A 55 -3.26 14.48 49.14
C TYR A 55 -2.71 13.44 50.12
N LYS A 56 -1.39 13.45 50.33
CA LYS A 56 -0.78 12.79 51.49
C LYS A 56 -1.34 13.47 52.75
N LYS A 57 -2.15 12.73 53.52
CA LYS A 57 -2.61 13.16 54.85
C LYS A 57 -1.41 13.38 55.75
N HIS A 58 -1.00 14.64 55.93
CA HIS A 58 -0.18 15.01 57.07
C HIS A 58 -1.05 15.02 58.33
N SER A 59 -0.65 14.22 59.32
CA SER A 59 -1.25 14.11 60.65
C SER A 59 -1.32 15.48 61.33
N LYS A 60 -2.50 15.81 61.88
CA LYS A 60 -2.79 17.02 62.63
C LYS A 60 -1.81 17.18 63.81
N VAL A 61 -1.06 18.28 63.85
CA VAL A 61 -0.51 18.87 65.07
C VAL A 61 -1.30 20.16 65.35
N GLY A 62 -1.73 20.30 66.61
CA GLY A 62 -2.76 21.24 67.06
C GLY A 62 -2.47 22.72 66.78
N ARG A 63 -3.50 23.44 66.35
CA ARG A 63 -3.49 24.89 66.15
C ARG A 63 -4.08 25.57 67.40
N ARG A 64 -3.29 26.44 68.04
CA ARG A 64 -3.80 27.47 68.96
C ARG A 64 -4.40 28.63 68.15
N VAL A 65 -5.49 29.18 68.68
CA VAL A 65 -6.30 30.27 68.12
C VAL A 65 -5.74 31.63 68.54
N SER A 66 -5.76 32.63 67.65
CA SER A 66 -5.90 34.04 68.01
C SER A 66 -6.63 34.82 66.91
N THR A 67 -7.37 35.84 67.33
CA THR A 67 -8.50 36.53 66.70
C THR A 67 -8.15 37.84 65.98
N ALA A 68 -9.10 38.30 65.15
CA ALA A 68 -9.43 39.67 64.73
C ALA A 68 -8.70 40.30 63.51
N HIS A 69 -9.43 40.68 62.45
CA HIS A 69 -10.06 42.00 62.30
C HIS A 69 -10.88 42.15 60.99
N HIS A 70 -11.92 42.99 61.09
CA HIS A 70 -12.92 43.41 60.09
C HIS A 70 -12.36 44.38 59.02
N GLY A 71 -12.99 44.42 57.84
CA GLY A 71 -12.89 45.53 56.89
C GLY A 71 -13.84 45.40 55.69
N SER A 72 -14.96 46.13 55.73
CA SER A 72 -15.96 46.33 54.68
C SER A 72 -15.80 47.71 54.05
N ILE A 73 -16.12 47.91 52.75
CA ILE A 73 -16.57 49.21 52.16
C ILE A 73 -17.17 48.99 50.75
N PRO A 74 -18.14 49.83 50.29
CA PRO A 74 -19.26 49.48 49.39
C PRO A 74 -19.34 50.23 48.04
N LEU A 75 -20.32 49.83 47.20
CA LEU A 75 -20.77 50.40 45.91
C LEU A 75 -21.19 51.89 45.97
N LYS A 76 -20.99 52.62 44.84
CA LYS A 76 -21.81 53.77 44.39
C LYS A 76 -21.50 54.19 42.92
N GLN A 77 -22.55 54.25 42.08
CA GLN A 77 -22.78 55.22 40.96
C GLN A 77 -23.58 56.42 41.55
N PRO A 78 -23.84 57.60 40.89
CA PRO A 78 -24.30 57.82 39.49
C PRO A 78 -23.97 59.23 38.88
N GLU A 79 -24.76 59.69 37.88
CA GLU A 79 -24.90 61.04 37.22
C GLU A 79 -24.32 61.14 35.78
N LEU A 80 -24.96 61.67 34.71
CA LEU A 80 -26.21 62.41 34.43
C LEU A 80 -26.55 62.34 32.90
N GLN A 81 -27.83 62.52 32.57
CA GLN A 81 -28.55 62.58 31.26
C GLN A 81 -28.39 63.93 30.46
N PRO A 82 -29.13 64.29 29.36
CA PRO A 82 -29.69 63.60 28.16
C PRO A 82 -29.64 64.40 26.81
N ALA A 83 -30.35 63.88 25.77
CA ALA A 83 -30.91 64.49 24.53
C ALA A 83 -29.99 64.57 23.28
N SER A 84 -30.38 64.22 22.03
CA SER A 84 -31.69 64.14 21.36
C SER A 84 -31.61 63.33 20.03
N HIS A 85 -32.67 62.56 19.70
CA HIS A 85 -33.42 62.42 18.41
C HIS A 85 -32.63 62.46 17.07
N GLU A 86 -32.71 61.55 16.09
CA GLU A 86 -33.80 60.85 15.33
C GLU A 86 -33.06 59.85 14.38
N THR A 87 -33.56 58.75 13.80
CA THR A 87 -34.89 58.13 13.60
C THR A 87 -34.69 56.74 12.97
N SER A 88 -35.60 55.80 13.29
CA SER A 88 -36.21 54.73 12.44
C SER A 88 -35.29 53.68 11.77
N GLU A 89 -35.55 52.38 11.78
CA GLU A 89 -36.78 51.61 12.06
C GLU A 89 -36.43 50.11 12.24
N GLU A 90 -37.02 49.51 13.29
CA GLU A 90 -37.70 48.19 13.39
C GLU A 90 -36.94 46.92 12.97
N GLU A 91 -36.50 46.04 13.89
CA GLU A 91 -37.22 45.15 14.84
C GLU A 91 -37.91 43.94 14.19
N GLU A 92 -37.39 42.74 14.47
CA GLU A 92 -38.20 41.56 14.82
C GLU A 92 -37.37 40.60 15.70
N GLU A 93 -37.89 40.35 16.90
CA GLU A 93 -37.48 39.33 17.88
C GLU A 93 -38.77 38.94 18.66
N PRO A 94 -38.80 37.91 19.51
CA PRO A 94 -38.93 36.46 19.28
C PRO A 94 -40.27 35.99 19.94
N PRO A 95 -40.43 34.98 20.85
CA PRO A 95 -39.77 33.68 21.16
C PRO A 95 -40.77 32.51 21.49
N GLN A 96 -40.23 31.38 22.00
CA GLN A 96 -40.81 30.36 22.93
C GLN A 96 -41.65 29.17 22.39
N VAL A 97 -41.25 27.89 22.56
CA VAL A 97 -41.25 26.88 23.68
C VAL A 97 -42.58 26.08 23.80
N GLU A 98 -42.44 24.74 24.01
CA GLU A 98 -43.38 23.71 24.56
C GLU A 98 -44.40 23.12 23.54
N ASP A 99 -44.85 21.85 23.54
CA ASP A 99 -44.55 20.58 24.22
C ASP A 99 -45.28 19.41 23.49
N GLU A 100 -44.86 18.18 23.79
CA GLU A 100 -45.61 16.89 23.88
C GLU A 100 -46.45 16.21 22.74
N SER A 101 -46.21 14.88 22.64
CA SER A 101 -47.15 13.72 22.60
C SER A 101 -47.49 12.98 21.27
N ASP A 102 -47.18 11.67 21.32
CA ASP A 102 -47.83 10.43 20.84
C ASP A 102 -48.76 10.38 19.60
N HIS A 103 -48.50 9.40 18.71
CA HIS A 103 -49.50 8.38 18.32
C HIS A 103 -48.89 7.21 17.50
N GLU A 104 -49.22 5.98 17.92
CA GLU A 104 -49.16 4.72 17.16
C GLU A 104 -50.19 4.71 16.01
N HIS A 105 -49.90 4.03 14.88
CA HIS A 105 -50.82 3.05 14.27
C HIS A 105 -50.17 2.22 13.13
N ASP A 106 -50.65 0.98 13.07
CA ASP A 106 -50.29 -0.17 12.25
C ASP A 106 -50.67 -0.10 10.75
N ASN A 107 -50.06 -1.07 10.02
CA ASN A 107 -50.65 -1.99 9.04
C ASN A 107 -50.51 -1.79 7.51
N ASP A 108 -49.91 -2.83 6.91
CA ASP A 108 -50.43 -3.71 5.86
C ASP A 108 -50.13 -3.51 4.34
N TYR A 109 -49.41 -4.52 3.82
CA TYR A 109 -49.76 -5.43 2.69
C TYR A 109 -49.52 -5.05 1.19
N ILE A 110 -49.08 -6.12 0.48
CA ILE A 110 -49.19 -6.44 -0.98
C ILE A 110 -47.98 -6.15 -1.91
N GLN A 111 -47.07 -7.13 -1.97
CA GLN A 111 -46.69 -7.97 -3.12
C GLN A 111 -47.09 -7.51 -4.55
N TYR A 112 -46.10 -7.34 -5.46
CA TYR A 112 -46.34 -7.43 -6.92
C TYR A 112 -45.35 -8.35 -7.65
N HIS A 113 -45.93 -8.95 -8.69
CA HIS A 113 -45.58 -10.17 -9.39
C HIS A 113 -44.35 -10.13 -10.32
N HIS A 114 -43.74 -11.32 -10.37
CA HIS A 114 -43.00 -11.95 -11.45
C HIS A 114 -43.76 -11.92 -12.80
N HIS A 115 -43.09 -11.52 -13.89
CA HIS A 115 -43.43 -12.04 -15.23
C HIS A 115 -42.19 -12.27 -16.09
N GLN A 116 -42.22 -13.42 -16.74
CA GLN A 116 -41.20 -14.13 -17.47
C GLN A 116 -41.86 -14.49 -18.81
N LEU A 117 -41.21 -14.23 -19.95
CA LEU A 117 -41.61 -14.83 -21.23
C LEU A 117 -40.38 -15.18 -22.08
N HIS A 118 -40.58 -16.28 -22.80
CA HIS A 118 -39.63 -17.21 -23.43
C HIS A 118 -39.10 -16.81 -24.81
N ASP A 119 -37.92 -17.37 -25.10
CA ASP A 119 -37.40 -18.00 -26.34
C ASP A 119 -37.95 -17.67 -27.72
N HIS A 120 -37.02 -17.43 -28.66
CA HIS A 120 -36.96 -18.23 -29.90
C HIS A 120 -35.55 -18.28 -30.52
N ASP A 121 -35.12 -19.51 -30.81
CA ASP A 121 -33.89 -19.94 -31.49
C ASP A 121 -34.04 -19.92 -33.02
N SER A 122 -32.98 -19.61 -33.78
CA SER A 122 -32.64 -20.23 -35.07
C SER A 122 -31.35 -19.65 -35.69
N ARG A 123 -30.76 -20.45 -36.57
CA ARG A 123 -29.34 -20.61 -36.92
C ARG A 123 -29.16 -20.48 -38.45
N LEU A 124 -27.94 -20.15 -38.91
CA LEU A 124 -27.39 -20.28 -40.29
C LEU A 124 -27.86 -19.16 -41.27
N ASP A 125 -27.07 -18.56 -42.17
CA ASP A 125 -26.05 -19.07 -43.11
C ASP A 125 -24.97 -18.03 -43.52
N VAL A 126 -23.93 -18.56 -44.18
CA VAL A 126 -22.77 -17.93 -44.83
C VAL A 126 -23.09 -17.57 -46.29
N ASP A 127 -22.52 -16.46 -46.81
CA ASP A 127 -22.02 -16.22 -48.19
C ASP A 127 -21.67 -14.71 -48.29
N ASN A 128 -20.46 -14.21 -48.55
CA ASN A 128 -19.44 -14.40 -49.60
C ASN A 128 -19.87 -13.95 -51.01
N ASP A 129 -19.76 -12.64 -51.26
CA ASP A 129 -19.83 -12.05 -52.60
C ASP A 129 -18.46 -11.58 -53.08
N ASN A 130 -18.21 -11.95 -54.32
CA ASN A 130 -16.98 -11.93 -55.08
C ASN A 130 -17.08 -10.82 -56.14
N GLU A 131 -16.09 -9.94 -56.27
CA GLU A 131 -16.00 -9.02 -57.41
C GLU A 131 -14.75 -9.31 -58.28
N SER A 132 -15.07 -9.66 -59.52
CA SER A 132 -14.25 -10.07 -60.65
C SER A 132 -13.42 -8.95 -61.28
N ILE A 133 -12.32 -9.30 -61.98
CA ILE A 133 -11.98 -8.80 -63.32
C ILE A 133 -11.10 -9.81 -64.10
N LYS A 134 -11.42 -9.92 -65.39
CA LYS A 134 -10.99 -10.80 -66.50
C LYS A 134 -9.49 -10.61 -66.85
N THR A 135 -8.78 -11.55 -67.49
CA THR A 135 -8.90 -11.90 -68.93
C THR A 135 -8.16 -13.19 -69.32
N ARG A 136 -8.54 -13.67 -70.51
CA ARG A 136 -8.44 -14.98 -71.15
C ARG A 136 -7.30 -15.01 -72.19
N THR A 137 -6.65 -16.17 -72.41
CA THR A 137 -6.34 -16.68 -73.77
C THR A 137 -5.96 -18.17 -73.79
N HIS A 138 -6.47 -18.85 -74.82
CA HIS A 138 -6.41 -20.26 -75.21
C HIS A 138 -5.01 -20.77 -75.64
N VAL A 139 -4.80 -22.10 -75.66
CA VAL A 139 -4.61 -22.95 -76.88
C VAL A 139 -4.66 -24.46 -76.53
N GLU A 140 -5.23 -25.25 -77.44
CA GLU A 140 -5.68 -26.66 -77.34
C GLU A 140 -4.68 -27.75 -77.82
N ARG A 141 -4.83 -28.97 -77.23
CA ARG A 141 -4.87 -30.36 -77.81
C ARG A 141 -3.61 -31.02 -78.44
N PRO A 142 -3.58 -32.37 -78.70
CA PRO A 142 -4.10 -33.55 -77.98
C PRO A 142 -3.19 -34.84 -78.01
N THR A 143 -3.53 -35.84 -77.17
CA THR A 143 -3.43 -37.35 -77.22
C THR A 143 -2.62 -38.07 -78.34
N PRO A 144 -2.00 -39.28 -78.13
CA PRO A 144 -2.73 -40.53 -77.79
C PRO A 144 -1.99 -41.66 -77.01
N SER A 145 -2.75 -42.64 -76.50
CA SER A 145 -2.33 -44.03 -76.13
C SER A 145 -2.73 -44.99 -77.29
N PRO A 146 -2.54 -46.35 -77.30
CA PRO A 146 -2.16 -47.33 -76.25
C PRO A 146 -1.30 -48.56 -76.74
N ASN A 147 -1.23 -49.64 -75.91
CA ASN A 147 -0.82 -51.05 -76.13
C ASN A 147 0.66 -51.43 -75.84
N ALA A 148 1.04 -52.64 -75.36
CA ALA A 148 0.43 -53.75 -74.61
C ALA A 148 1.56 -54.75 -74.21
N SER A 149 1.43 -55.41 -73.06
CA SER A 149 1.95 -56.74 -72.64
C SER A 149 3.46 -57.08 -72.66
N PHE A 150 4.06 -57.46 -71.51
CA PHE A 150 4.52 -58.83 -71.14
C PHE A 150 5.41 -58.87 -69.86
N THR A 151 4.96 -59.65 -68.87
CA THR A 151 5.63 -60.56 -67.90
C THR A 151 6.96 -60.27 -67.15
N ASN A 152 6.85 -60.47 -65.81
CA ASN A 152 7.73 -61.20 -64.87
C ASN A 152 8.84 -60.51 -64.01
N VAL A 153 8.57 -60.52 -62.69
CA VAL A 153 9.39 -61.05 -61.55
C VAL A 153 10.47 -60.16 -60.87
N HIS A 154 10.23 -59.92 -59.57
CA HIS A 154 11.10 -59.64 -58.41
C HIS A 154 12.25 -58.61 -58.48
N SER A 155 12.16 -57.53 -57.69
CA SER A 155 12.83 -57.37 -56.38
C SER A 155 12.90 -55.90 -55.90
N ALA A 156 13.00 -55.75 -54.57
CA ALA A 156 13.41 -54.57 -53.79
C ALA A 156 12.42 -53.40 -53.59
N HIS A 157 11.94 -53.27 -52.36
CA HIS A 157 11.28 -52.08 -51.81
C HIS A 157 12.16 -50.84 -51.96
N GLN A 158 11.73 -49.88 -52.78
CA GLN A 158 12.16 -48.49 -52.68
C GLN A 158 11.18 -47.76 -51.77
N SER A 159 11.64 -47.38 -50.58
CA SER A 159 10.94 -46.43 -49.70
C SER A 159 10.81 -45.11 -50.46
N THR A 160 9.60 -44.55 -50.53
CA THR A 160 9.40 -43.28 -51.22
C THR A 160 9.98 -42.12 -50.41
N ARG A 161 10.26 -41.00 -51.06
CA ARG A 161 10.78 -39.77 -50.43
C ARG A 161 9.87 -39.24 -49.31
N ALA A 162 8.59 -39.63 -49.32
CA ALA A 162 7.61 -39.34 -48.28
C ALA A 162 7.77 -40.22 -47.02
N ASP A 163 8.21 -41.47 -47.19
CA ASP A 163 8.42 -42.41 -46.08
C ASP A 163 9.66 -42.07 -45.27
N LEU A 164 10.73 -41.62 -45.95
CA LEU A 164 11.92 -41.09 -45.28
C LEU A 164 11.64 -39.78 -44.52
N ALA A 165 10.78 -38.91 -45.06
CA ALA A 165 10.37 -37.67 -44.39
C ALA A 165 9.54 -37.95 -43.13
N ARG A 166 8.66 -38.96 -43.17
CA ARG A 166 7.92 -39.43 -41.98
C ARG A 166 8.85 -40.04 -40.93
N GLN A 167 9.77 -40.92 -41.30
CA GLN A 167 10.72 -41.52 -40.36
C GLN A 167 11.66 -40.47 -39.72
N PHE A 168 12.05 -39.43 -40.47
CA PHE A 168 12.85 -38.33 -39.92
C PHE A 168 12.06 -37.48 -38.92
N THR A 169 10.75 -37.30 -39.16
CA THR A 169 9.86 -36.54 -38.28
C THR A 169 9.52 -37.32 -37.00
N GLU A 170 9.37 -38.64 -37.11
CA GLU A 170 9.18 -39.54 -35.96
C GLU A 170 10.45 -39.70 -35.10
N GLN A 171 11.64 -39.72 -35.70
CA GLN A 171 12.90 -39.73 -34.95
C GLN A 171 13.20 -38.40 -34.25
N MET A 172 12.85 -37.25 -34.85
CA MET A 172 12.99 -35.96 -34.17
C MET A 172 12.00 -35.77 -33.01
N ASN A 173 10.80 -36.39 -33.08
CA ASN A 173 9.84 -36.38 -31.97
C ASN A 173 10.18 -37.34 -30.83
N GLN A 174 11.08 -38.31 -31.03
CA GLN A 174 11.57 -39.22 -29.98
C GLN A 174 12.88 -38.74 -29.31
N ALA A 175 13.47 -37.66 -29.81
CA ALA A 175 14.72 -37.08 -29.29
C ALA A 175 14.55 -35.67 -28.71
N ALA A 176 13.32 -35.25 -28.41
CA ALA A 176 13.08 -34.09 -27.58
C ALA A 176 13.36 -34.48 -26.12
N PRO A 177 14.28 -33.80 -25.39
CA PRO A 177 14.35 -33.98 -23.95
C PRO A 177 12.97 -33.65 -23.38
N GLU A 178 12.52 -34.42 -22.37
CA GLU A 178 11.27 -34.12 -21.67
C GLU A 178 11.29 -32.64 -21.24
N GLU A 179 10.60 -31.79 -21.98
CA GLU A 179 10.29 -30.44 -21.53
C GLU A 179 9.45 -30.64 -20.27
N GLU A 180 10.06 -30.39 -19.11
CA GLU A 180 9.31 -30.13 -17.88
C GLU A 180 8.13 -29.24 -18.26
N LYS A 181 6.90 -29.72 -18.01
CA LYS A 181 5.69 -28.91 -18.15
C LYS A 181 5.83 -27.72 -17.21
N ILE A 182 6.46 -26.64 -17.68
CA ILE A 182 6.36 -25.34 -17.05
C ILE A 182 4.90 -24.95 -17.25
N GLU A 183 4.08 -25.12 -16.22
CA GLU A 183 2.70 -24.64 -16.20
C GLU A 183 2.73 -23.17 -16.63
N TYR A 184 2.23 -22.95 -17.84
CA TYR A 184 2.32 -21.66 -18.51
C TYR A 184 1.46 -20.68 -17.70
N ILE A 185 2.10 -19.84 -16.89
CA ILE A 185 1.44 -18.71 -16.23
C ILE A 185 0.76 -17.91 -17.35
N GLY A 186 -0.58 -17.82 -17.32
CA GLY A 186 -1.45 -17.34 -18.40
C GLY A 186 -1.28 -15.88 -18.86
N SER A 187 -0.13 -15.27 -18.59
CA SER A 187 0.30 -13.99 -19.12
C SER A 187 0.90 -14.20 -20.52
N ARG A 188 0.26 -13.58 -21.53
CA ARG A 188 0.69 -13.56 -22.95
C ARG A 188 1.88 -12.63 -23.19
N ILE A 189 2.63 -12.28 -22.16
CA ILE A 189 3.74 -11.33 -22.25
C ILE A 189 4.95 -12.03 -22.86
N HIS A 190 5.36 -11.59 -24.06
CA HIS A 190 6.50 -12.18 -24.74
C HIS A 190 7.81 -11.49 -24.38
N LYS A 191 8.93 -12.25 -24.50
CA LYS A 191 10.25 -11.77 -24.10
C LYS A 191 10.76 -10.52 -24.83
N TYR A 192 10.25 -10.26 -26.04
CA TYR A 192 10.67 -9.13 -26.89
C TYR A 192 9.90 -7.83 -26.63
N GLN A 193 8.82 -7.85 -25.83
CA GLN A 193 7.95 -6.69 -25.63
C GLN A 193 8.38 -5.77 -24.48
N ILE A 194 9.39 -6.17 -23.69
CA ILE A 194 9.82 -5.48 -22.48
C ILE A 194 11.35 -5.47 -22.46
N ALA A 195 11.90 -4.37 -21.93
CA ALA A 195 13.32 -4.22 -21.72
C ALA A 195 13.90 -5.38 -20.89
N ASP A 196 15.19 -5.63 -21.10
CA ASP A 196 15.92 -6.69 -20.40
C ASP A 196 15.77 -6.52 -18.87
N LEU A 197 15.40 -7.62 -18.19
CA LEU A 197 15.27 -7.64 -16.73
C LEU A 197 16.62 -7.46 -16.05
N GLU A 198 17.71 -7.76 -16.77
CA GLU A 198 19.06 -7.54 -16.26
C GLU A 198 19.62 -6.14 -16.57
N GLU A 199 19.02 -5.41 -17.48
CA GLU A 199 19.42 -4.01 -17.72
C GLU A 199 18.95 -3.12 -16.57
N VAL A 200 19.91 -2.45 -15.94
CA VAL A 200 19.65 -1.44 -14.91
C VAL A 200 19.70 -0.05 -15.55
N PRO A 201 18.66 0.78 -15.41
CA PRO A 201 18.68 2.14 -15.92
C PRO A 201 19.87 2.95 -15.38
N HIS A 202 20.42 3.83 -16.22
CA HIS A 202 21.55 4.67 -15.82
C HIS A 202 21.26 5.47 -14.55
N GLY A 203 22.19 5.41 -13.58
CA GLY A 203 22.05 6.10 -12.29
C GLY A 203 21.22 5.37 -11.25
N VAL A 204 20.64 4.21 -11.57
CA VAL A 204 20.00 3.32 -10.57
C VAL A 204 21.02 2.32 -10.03
N VAL A 205 20.99 2.10 -8.72
CA VAL A 205 21.86 1.14 -8.03
C VAL A 205 21.01 0.02 -7.47
N ARG A 206 21.32 -1.23 -7.85
CA ARG A 206 20.68 -2.42 -7.30
C ARG A 206 21.06 -2.61 -5.83
N GLN A 207 20.12 -3.15 -5.07
CA GLN A 207 20.28 -3.49 -3.68
C GLN A 207 21.16 -4.72 -3.51
N ALA A 208 21.91 -4.74 -2.40
CA ALA A 208 22.77 -5.84 -2.04
C ALA A 208 21.97 -7.09 -1.67
N SER A 209 22.57 -8.26 -1.90
CA SER A 209 22.05 -9.55 -1.45
C SER A 209 22.57 -9.95 -0.05
N THR A 210 23.57 -9.23 0.46
CA THR A 210 24.20 -9.47 1.76
C THR A 210 24.46 -8.15 2.48
N LEU A 211 24.52 -8.20 3.82
CA LEU A 211 24.65 -7.00 4.65
C LEU A 211 26.04 -6.32 4.54
N ASP A 212 27.10 -7.07 4.22
CA ASP A 212 28.46 -6.54 4.02
C ASP A 212 28.59 -5.68 2.75
N GLN A 213 27.74 -5.93 1.76
CA GLN A 213 27.70 -5.18 0.50
C GLN A 213 26.62 -4.09 0.51
N TYR A 214 25.86 -3.98 1.60
CA TYR A 214 24.75 -3.06 1.71
C TYR A 214 25.21 -1.60 1.69
N SER A 215 24.51 -0.78 0.91
CA SER A 215 24.60 0.67 0.94
C SER A 215 23.20 1.26 0.84
N PHE A 216 22.92 2.26 1.67
CA PHE A 216 21.64 2.94 1.66
C PHE A 216 21.33 3.56 0.28
N PRO A 217 20.16 3.27 -0.32
CA PRO A 217 19.78 3.82 -1.62
C PRO A 217 19.51 5.32 -1.51
N ALA A 218 20.35 6.15 -2.13
CA ALA A 218 20.15 7.60 -2.14
C ALA A 218 20.10 8.19 -3.56
N HIS A 219 20.06 7.36 -4.60
CA HIS A 219 20.21 7.78 -5.99
C HIS A 219 19.03 8.63 -6.50
N ARG A 220 17.84 8.54 -5.88
CA ARG A 220 16.66 9.40 -6.15
C ARG A 220 16.30 10.30 -4.96
N LEU A 221 17.12 10.32 -3.90
CA LEU A 221 16.89 11.22 -2.78
C LEU A 221 17.21 12.65 -3.19
N GLN A 222 16.25 13.55 -3.04
CA GLN A 222 16.43 14.96 -3.38
C GLN A 222 17.52 15.59 -2.51
N LYS A 223 18.52 16.22 -3.12
CA LYS A 223 19.70 16.76 -2.40
C LYS A 223 19.42 18.09 -1.70
N GLN A 224 18.51 18.89 -2.26
CA GLN A 224 18.19 20.23 -1.80
C GLN A 224 16.68 20.45 -1.85
N LEU A 225 16.12 21.05 -0.80
CA LEU A 225 14.71 21.41 -0.70
C LEU A 225 14.33 22.44 -1.78
N ARG A 226 13.23 22.20 -2.50
CA ARG A 226 12.78 23.13 -3.57
C ARG A 226 12.05 24.33 -3.00
N ASN A 227 11.20 24.12 -2.00
CA ASN A 227 10.45 25.19 -1.37
C ASN A 227 10.99 25.47 0.04
N PRO A 228 11.65 26.61 0.29
CA PRO A 228 12.23 26.93 1.59
C PRO A 228 11.20 27.12 2.71
N ASN A 229 9.91 27.28 2.37
CA ASN A 229 8.82 27.40 3.33
C ASN A 229 8.21 26.05 3.72
N LYS A 230 8.64 24.96 3.10
CA LYS A 230 8.19 23.60 3.43
C LYS A 230 9.23 22.88 4.31
N LEU A 231 8.78 21.81 4.97
CA LEU A 231 9.66 20.90 5.71
C LEU A 231 9.89 19.62 4.89
N PRO A 232 11.13 19.10 4.81
CA PRO A 232 11.39 17.88 4.06
C PRO A 232 10.78 16.65 4.74
N LEU A 233 10.22 15.76 3.94
CA LEU A 233 9.62 14.51 4.39
C LEU A 233 10.01 13.35 3.46
N ILE A 234 10.31 12.19 4.03
CA ILE A 234 10.36 10.94 3.26
C ILE A 234 9.23 9.99 3.66
N VAL A 235 8.79 9.23 2.68
CA VAL A 235 7.71 8.24 2.84
C VAL A 235 8.31 6.84 2.80
N VAL A 236 8.01 6.01 3.80
CA VAL A 236 8.51 4.64 3.89
C VAL A 236 7.34 3.67 3.91
N ALA A 237 7.27 2.73 2.98
CA ALA A 237 6.30 1.63 3.00
C ALA A 237 6.99 0.33 3.39
N CYS A 238 6.73 -0.16 4.61
CA CYS A 238 7.17 -1.48 5.07
C CYS A 238 6.12 -2.53 4.69
N GLY A 239 6.54 -3.67 4.14
CA GLY A 239 5.56 -4.65 3.69
C GLY A 239 6.14 -5.94 3.15
N SER A 240 5.25 -6.92 2.92
CA SER A 240 5.66 -8.18 2.33
C SER A 240 6.04 -8.01 0.86
N PHE A 241 5.25 -7.29 0.05
CA PHE A 241 5.46 -7.15 -1.40
C PHE A 241 5.67 -8.49 -2.11
N SER A 242 4.75 -9.43 -1.88
CA SER A 242 4.84 -10.82 -2.37
C SER A 242 3.68 -11.17 -3.30
N PRO A 243 3.62 -10.65 -4.53
CA PRO A 243 4.51 -9.64 -5.13
C PRO A 243 4.03 -8.19 -4.86
N ILE A 244 4.88 -7.20 -5.16
CA ILE A 244 4.45 -5.79 -5.32
C ILE A 244 3.40 -5.69 -6.43
N THR A 245 2.45 -4.76 -6.33
CA THR A 245 1.33 -4.56 -7.27
C THR A 245 1.19 -3.08 -7.64
N TYR A 246 0.39 -2.75 -8.66
CA TYR A 246 0.09 -1.34 -8.97
C TYR A 246 -0.60 -0.59 -7.82
N LEU A 247 -1.32 -1.28 -6.94
CA LEU A 247 -1.91 -0.64 -5.76
C LEU A 247 -0.82 -0.08 -4.84
N HIS A 248 0.27 -0.82 -4.61
CA HIS A 248 1.38 -0.35 -3.79
C HIS A 248 2.03 0.92 -4.38
N LEU A 249 2.27 0.93 -5.70
CA LEU A 249 2.76 2.12 -6.41
C LEU A 249 1.77 3.29 -6.28
N ARG A 250 0.47 3.02 -6.43
CA ARG A 250 -0.58 4.04 -6.35
C ARG A 250 -0.69 4.67 -4.96
N MET A 251 -0.46 3.92 -3.89
CA MET A 251 -0.49 4.44 -2.52
C MET A 251 0.52 5.58 -2.32
N PHE A 252 1.71 5.49 -2.92
CA PHE A 252 2.71 6.55 -2.84
C PHE A 252 2.25 7.83 -3.55
N GLU A 253 1.65 7.71 -4.73
CA GLU A 253 1.13 8.86 -5.47
C GLU A 253 -0.04 9.53 -4.72
N MET A 254 -0.95 8.75 -4.14
CA MET A 254 -2.04 9.30 -3.32
C MET A 254 -1.53 10.03 -2.08
N ALA A 255 -0.49 9.50 -1.45
CA ALA A 255 0.17 10.15 -0.32
C ALA A 255 0.88 11.43 -0.75
N LEU A 256 1.59 11.42 -1.87
CA LEU A 256 2.26 12.59 -2.43
C LEU A 256 1.26 13.73 -2.70
N ASP A 257 0.14 13.44 -3.36
CA ASP A 257 -0.92 14.41 -3.64
C ASP A 257 -1.44 15.04 -2.34
N SER A 258 -1.82 14.19 -1.37
CA SER A 258 -2.38 14.64 -0.09
C SER A 258 -1.40 15.47 0.74
N ILE A 259 -0.13 15.06 0.80
CA ILE A 259 0.92 15.81 1.50
C ILE A 259 1.15 17.17 0.84
N SER A 260 1.21 17.19 -0.50
CA SER A 260 1.49 18.41 -1.26
C SER A 260 0.41 19.47 -1.07
N GLU A 261 -0.86 19.03 -1.11
CA GLU A 261 -2.05 19.88 -1.02
C GLU A 261 -2.36 20.34 0.41
N GLN A 262 -2.31 19.43 1.39
CA GLN A 262 -2.91 19.65 2.71
C GLN A 262 -1.90 20.02 3.80
N THR A 263 -0.59 19.95 3.51
CA THR A 263 0.44 20.03 4.56
C THR A 263 1.58 21.00 4.22
N ARG A 264 2.34 21.36 5.26
CA ARG A 264 3.57 22.16 5.14
C ARG A 264 4.80 21.34 4.71
N PHE A 265 4.63 20.10 4.28
CA PHE A 265 5.74 19.22 3.95
C PHE A 265 5.98 19.12 2.44
N GLU A 266 7.24 18.89 2.07
CA GLU A 266 7.70 18.55 0.73
C GLU A 266 8.27 17.14 0.76
N VAL A 267 7.73 16.24 -0.07
CA VAL A 267 8.27 14.90 -0.21
C VAL A 267 9.59 14.96 -0.97
N VAL A 268 10.67 14.48 -0.35
CA VAL A 268 12.04 14.48 -0.90
C VAL A 268 12.53 13.08 -1.29
N GLY A 269 11.77 12.03 -0.99
CA GLY A 269 12.06 10.65 -1.37
C GLY A 269 11.02 9.66 -0.85
N GLY A 270 10.93 8.51 -1.51
CA GLY A 270 10.03 7.42 -1.13
C GLY A 270 10.74 6.07 -1.17
N TYR A 271 10.44 5.18 -0.21
CA TYR A 271 11.14 3.92 -0.03
C TYR A 271 10.18 2.76 0.18
N TYR A 272 10.39 1.69 -0.59
CA TYR A 272 9.92 0.36 -0.23
C TYR A 272 10.94 -0.31 0.69
N SER A 273 10.46 -0.86 1.81
CA SER A 273 11.24 -1.73 2.71
C SER A 273 10.60 -3.12 2.73
N PRO A 274 11.06 -4.07 1.90
CA PRO A 274 10.58 -5.44 1.93
C PRO A 274 10.98 -6.15 3.22
N VAL A 275 10.01 -6.83 3.85
CA VAL A 275 10.23 -7.57 5.10
C VAL A 275 11.31 -8.65 4.97
N SER A 276 11.98 -8.99 6.07
CA SER A 276 12.81 -10.21 6.21
C SER A 276 12.02 -11.50 6.00
N ASP A 277 12.68 -12.54 5.50
CA ASP A 277 12.11 -13.89 5.39
C ASP A 277 11.80 -14.50 6.77
N ASN A 278 12.44 -13.99 7.83
CA ASN A 278 12.14 -14.36 9.22
C ASN A 278 10.73 -13.98 9.68
N TYR A 279 10.01 -13.15 8.92
CA TYR A 279 8.60 -12.90 9.19
C TYR A 279 7.70 -14.13 8.99
N GLN A 280 8.17 -15.15 8.26
CA GLN A 280 7.53 -16.47 8.08
C GLN A 280 6.03 -16.48 7.75
N LYS A 281 5.51 -15.38 7.17
CA LYS A 281 4.13 -15.35 6.67
C LYS A 281 3.92 -16.44 5.60
N PRO A 282 2.84 -17.23 5.70
CA PRO A 282 2.52 -18.23 4.68
C PRO A 282 2.43 -17.61 3.28
N GLY A 283 3.06 -18.26 2.30
CA GLY A 283 3.10 -17.80 0.90
C GLY A 283 4.02 -16.60 0.62
N LEU A 284 4.91 -16.27 1.56
CA LEU A 284 5.96 -15.27 1.36
C LEU A 284 7.05 -15.85 0.44
N ALA A 285 7.28 -15.23 -0.72
CA ALA A 285 8.45 -15.53 -1.54
C ALA A 285 9.74 -15.08 -0.83
N HIS A 286 10.89 -15.70 -1.15
CA HIS A 286 12.17 -15.28 -0.59
C HIS A 286 12.45 -13.79 -0.83
N ALA A 287 13.08 -13.14 0.15
CA ALA A 287 13.25 -11.70 0.17
C ALA A 287 14.00 -11.18 -1.04
N ARG A 288 15.03 -11.92 -1.49
CA ARG A 288 15.78 -11.59 -2.73
C ARG A 288 14.87 -11.38 -3.94
N HIS A 289 13.81 -12.19 -4.07
CA HIS A 289 12.86 -12.07 -5.18
C HIS A 289 11.97 -10.85 -4.99
N ARG A 290 11.51 -10.61 -3.75
CA ARG A 290 10.62 -9.49 -3.42
C ARG A 290 11.32 -8.14 -3.59
N VAL A 291 12.55 -8.02 -3.10
CA VAL A 291 13.43 -6.87 -3.34
C VAL A 291 13.57 -6.64 -4.84
N ARG A 292 13.93 -7.68 -5.61
CA ARG A 292 14.11 -7.53 -7.06
C ARG A 292 12.81 -7.13 -7.78
N MET A 293 11.68 -7.69 -7.40
CA MET A 293 10.37 -7.28 -7.96
C MET A 293 10.03 -5.83 -7.62
N CYS A 294 10.34 -5.35 -6.41
CA CYS A 294 10.20 -3.93 -6.06
C CYS A 294 11.10 -3.04 -6.91
N GLU A 295 12.36 -3.43 -7.16
CA GLU A 295 13.28 -2.68 -8.02
C GLU A 295 12.75 -2.59 -9.45
N LEU A 296 12.40 -3.74 -10.05
CA LEU A 296 11.83 -3.83 -11.39
C LEU A 296 10.54 -3.03 -11.53
N ALA A 297 9.75 -2.92 -10.46
CA ALA A 297 8.55 -2.11 -10.43
C ALA A 297 8.88 -0.61 -10.47
N CYS A 298 9.97 -0.16 -9.84
CA CYS A 298 10.30 1.27 -9.67
C CYS A 298 11.32 1.81 -10.70
N GLU A 299 12.20 0.95 -11.22
CA GLU A 299 13.35 1.31 -12.06
C GLU A 299 12.95 2.16 -13.27
N ARG A 300 11.88 1.78 -13.98
CA ARG A 300 11.42 2.43 -15.22
C ARG A 300 10.08 3.17 -15.09
N THR A 301 9.43 3.14 -13.93
CA THR A 301 8.09 3.72 -13.74
C THR A 301 8.06 4.92 -12.79
N SER A 302 9.12 5.11 -11.99
CA SER A 302 9.20 6.17 -10.99
C SER A 302 10.51 6.95 -11.10
N SER A 303 10.46 8.23 -10.74
CA SER A 303 11.62 9.13 -10.62
C SER A 303 12.04 9.39 -9.18
N TRP A 304 11.26 8.95 -8.18
CA TRP A 304 11.44 9.35 -6.77
C TRP A 304 11.37 8.17 -5.77
N LEU A 305 10.88 7.01 -6.21
CA LEU A 305 10.79 5.80 -5.39
C LEU A 305 12.07 4.98 -5.50
N MET A 306 12.51 4.45 -4.35
CA MET A 306 13.66 3.58 -4.16
C MET A 306 13.25 2.33 -3.38
N VAL A 307 14.12 1.33 -3.35
CA VAL A 307 13.94 0.10 -2.57
C VAL A 307 15.14 -0.02 -1.65
N ASP A 308 14.89 -0.16 -0.35
CA ASP A 308 15.91 -0.42 0.66
C ASP A 308 15.83 -1.88 1.10
N ALA A 309 16.90 -2.65 0.89
CA ALA A 309 16.95 -4.05 1.29
C ALA A 309 17.37 -4.27 2.75
N TRP A 310 17.72 -3.22 3.50
CA TRP A 310 18.29 -3.36 4.84
C TRP A 310 17.48 -4.25 5.77
N GLU A 311 16.16 -4.06 5.84
CA GLU A 311 15.26 -4.87 6.67
C GLU A 311 15.32 -6.35 6.28
N SER A 312 15.33 -6.63 4.98
CA SER A 312 15.36 -7.99 4.47
C SER A 312 16.68 -8.73 4.70
N LEU A 313 17.77 -7.99 4.84
CA LEU A 313 19.12 -8.51 5.07
C LEU A 313 19.40 -8.79 6.55
N GLN A 314 18.48 -8.40 7.46
CA GLN A 314 18.65 -8.67 8.88
C GLN A 314 18.51 -10.17 9.18
N PRO A 315 19.36 -10.71 10.08
CA PRO A 315 19.38 -12.13 10.40
C PRO A 315 18.16 -12.60 11.21
N THR A 316 17.41 -11.68 11.81
CA THR A 316 16.19 -11.93 12.60
C THR A 316 15.03 -11.05 12.13
N TYR A 317 13.83 -11.28 12.64
CA TYR A 317 12.72 -10.38 12.36
C TYR A 317 13.04 -8.96 12.89
N THR A 318 12.66 -7.94 12.12
CA THR A 318 12.90 -6.54 12.46
C THR A 318 11.56 -5.83 12.61
N ARG A 319 11.35 -5.26 13.79
CA ARG A 319 10.14 -4.49 14.10
C ARG A 319 10.13 -3.19 13.30
N THR A 320 8.96 -2.77 12.82
CA THR A 320 8.79 -1.55 12.00
C THR A 320 9.41 -0.31 12.64
N ALA A 321 9.32 -0.16 13.97
CA ALA A 321 9.95 0.94 14.71
C ALA A 321 11.47 1.03 14.45
N LYS A 322 12.17 -0.11 14.41
CA LYS A 322 13.61 -0.17 14.11
C LYS A 322 13.93 0.10 12.64
N VAL A 323 13.01 -0.25 11.73
CA VAL A 323 13.16 0.10 10.31
C VAL A 323 13.10 1.62 10.16
N LEU A 324 12.17 2.30 10.83
CA LEU A 324 12.10 3.77 10.82
C LEU A 324 13.33 4.42 11.48
N ASP A 325 13.86 3.82 12.55
CA ASP A 325 15.13 4.23 13.17
C ASP A 325 16.30 4.17 12.20
N HIS A 326 16.40 3.09 11.40
CA HIS A 326 17.42 2.95 10.36
C HIS A 326 17.33 4.06 9.32
N PHE A 327 16.13 4.37 8.80
CA PHE A 327 15.95 5.51 7.90
C PHE A 327 16.33 6.84 8.56
N ASN A 328 16.05 7.01 9.85
CA ASN A 328 16.44 8.20 10.60
C ASN A 328 17.97 8.32 10.71
N ASP A 329 18.65 7.23 11.04
CA ASP A 329 20.10 7.20 11.11
C ASP A 329 20.73 7.53 9.75
N GLU A 330 20.29 6.89 8.68
CA GLU A 330 20.82 7.11 7.33
C GLU A 330 20.61 8.54 6.81
N ILE A 331 19.47 9.16 7.12
CA ILE A 331 19.10 10.47 6.56
C ILE A 331 19.46 11.62 7.49
N ASN A 332 19.14 11.52 8.77
CA ASN A 332 19.29 12.62 9.71
C ASN A 332 20.60 12.59 10.48
N VAL A 333 21.14 11.39 10.78
CA VAL A 333 22.39 11.27 11.55
C VAL A 333 23.60 11.25 10.60
N LYS A 334 23.70 10.25 9.73
CA LYS A 334 24.83 10.08 8.79
C LYS A 334 24.87 11.19 7.74
N ARG A 335 23.71 11.63 7.27
CA ARG A 335 23.59 12.67 6.23
C ARG A 335 23.23 14.04 6.77
N GLY A 336 22.89 14.22 8.04
CA GLY A 336 22.55 15.55 8.58
C GLY A 336 21.31 16.20 7.94
N GLY A 337 20.45 15.44 7.25
CA GLY A 337 19.24 15.91 6.59
C GLY A 337 19.43 16.44 5.16
N ILE A 338 18.47 17.25 4.70
CA ILE A 338 18.43 17.84 3.35
C ILE A 338 18.95 19.27 3.36
N ALA A 339 19.71 19.66 2.34
CA ALA A 339 20.20 21.02 2.20
C ALA A 339 19.06 21.99 1.85
N THR A 340 19.11 23.20 2.38
CA THR A 340 18.22 24.31 2.01
C THR A 340 18.85 25.15 0.90
N ALA A 341 18.13 26.16 0.41
CA ALA A 341 18.67 27.16 -0.52
C ALA A 341 19.91 27.90 0.03
N SER A 342 20.02 28.06 1.36
CA SER A 342 21.15 28.75 2.00
C SER A 342 22.34 27.83 2.32
N GLY A 343 22.26 26.54 1.98
CA GLY A 343 23.28 25.54 2.28
C GLY A 343 23.24 24.98 3.71
N SER A 344 22.37 25.50 4.59
CA SER A 344 22.08 24.85 5.88
C SER A 344 21.38 23.52 5.65
N ARG A 345 21.53 22.56 6.57
CA ARG A 345 20.80 21.28 6.49
C ARG A 345 19.68 21.24 7.50
N VAL A 346 18.54 20.71 7.08
CA VAL A 346 17.34 20.58 7.90
C VAL A 346 16.97 19.10 8.04
N GLY A 347 16.57 18.73 9.26
CA GLY A 347 16.13 17.37 9.55
C GLY A 347 14.87 17.00 8.79
N VAL A 348 14.82 15.75 8.34
CA VAL A 348 13.78 15.17 7.50
C VAL A 348 12.79 14.41 8.37
N LYS A 349 11.50 14.72 8.22
CA LYS A 349 10.43 13.92 8.84
C LYS A 349 10.30 12.60 8.10
N ILE A 350 10.21 11.50 8.83
CA ILE A 350 10.01 10.17 8.26
C ILE A 350 8.60 9.74 8.63
N MET A 351 7.84 9.23 7.66
CA MET A 351 6.49 8.73 7.91
C MET A 351 6.26 7.37 7.26
N LEU A 352 5.56 6.50 7.98
CA LEU A 352 5.17 5.17 7.54
C LEU A 352 3.92 5.25 6.66
N LEU A 353 4.01 4.81 5.42
CA LEU A 353 2.87 4.65 4.51
C LEU A 353 2.30 3.23 4.62
N ALA A 354 1.00 3.15 4.84
CA ALA A 354 0.29 1.89 4.97
C ALA A 354 -1.17 1.97 4.50
N GLY A 355 -1.79 0.79 4.29
CA GLY A 355 -3.23 0.69 4.11
C GLY A 355 -3.97 0.68 5.45
N GLY A 356 -5.30 0.80 5.39
CA GLY A 356 -6.18 0.69 6.57
C GLY A 356 -6.01 -0.63 7.35
N ASP A 357 -5.65 -1.71 6.65
CA ASP A 357 -5.39 -3.03 7.26
C ASP A 357 -4.22 -3.03 8.26
N LEU A 358 -3.20 -2.18 8.04
CA LEU A 358 -2.10 -2.07 9.00
C LEU A 358 -2.55 -1.37 10.27
N ILE A 359 -3.31 -0.28 10.17
CA ILE A 359 -3.70 0.48 11.35
C ILE A 359 -4.69 -0.29 12.20
N GLU A 360 -5.62 -1.03 11.60
CA GLU A 360 -6.49 -1.97 12.31
C GLU A 360 -5.67 -3.01 13.09
N SER A 361 -4.63 -3.58 12.46
CA SER A 361 -3.74 -4.54 13.14
C SER A 361 -2.98 -3.93 14.33
N MET A 362 -2.85 -2.61 14.41
CA MET A 362 -2.21 -1.94 15.55
C MET A 362 -3.09 -1.93 16.80
N GLY A 363 -4.39 -2.16 16.67
CA GLY A 363 -5.32 -2.30 17.81
C GLY A 363 -5.49 -3.73 18.28
N GLU A 364 -4.95 -4.71 17.56
CA GLU A 364 -5.03 -6.11 17.93
C GLU A 364 -4.13 -6.39 19.14
N PRO A 365 -4.66 -6.96 20.24
CA PRO A 365 -3.90 -7.22 21.45
C PRO A 365 -2.68 -8.12 21.17
N ASN A 366 -1.54 -7.77 21.77
CA ASN A 366 -0.27 -8.50 21.67
C ASN A 366 0.38 -8.53 20.27
N VAL A 367 -0.13 -7.75 19.31
CA VAL A 367 0.46 -7.66 17.95
C VAL A 367 1.55 -6.60 17.91
N TRP A 368 1.34 -5.46 18.57
CA TRP A 368 2.27 -4.34 18.64
C TRP A 368 2.60 -3.99 20.09
N ALA A 369 3.86 -3.64 20.35
CA ALA A 369 4.25 -3.11 21.64
C ALA A 369 3.81 -1.65 21.75
N ASP A 370 3.20 -1.26 22.88
CA ASP A 370 2.82 0.14 23.14
C ASP A 370 4.00 1.10 22.96
N SER A 371 5.19 0.70 23.40
CA SER A 371 6.41 1.49 23.19
C SER A 371 6.74 1.71 21.71
N ASP A 372 6.49 0.69 20.87
CA ASP A 372 6.69 0.81 19.44
C ASP A 372 5.60 1.68 18.82
N LEU A 373 4.35 1.61 19.29
CA LEU A 373 3.26 2.48 18.83
C LEU A 373 3.53 3.95 19.17
N HIS A 374 3.91 4.26 20.42
CA HIS A 374 4.33 5.61 20.81
C HIS A 374 5.52 6.10 19.98
N HIS A 375 6.48 5.23 19.67
CA HIS A 375 7.64 5.61 18.87
C HIS A 375 7.28 5.88 17.40
N ILE A 376 6.52 4.98 16.78
CA ILE A 376 6.08 5.09 15.38
C ILE A 376 5.16 6.30 15.23
N LEU A 377 4.11 6.40 16.04
CA LEU A 377 3.09 7.42 15.89
C LEU A 377 3.52 8.76 16.49
N GLY A 378 4.26 8.77 17.59
CA GLY A 378 4.69 10.00 18.25
C GLY A 378 5.89 10.67 17.58
N ASN A 379 6.95 9.90 17.27
CA ASN A 379 8.20 10.47 16.75
C ASN A 379 8.26 10.57 15.22
N TYR A 380 7.65 9.61 14.51
CA TYR A 380 7.64 9.57 13.05
C TYR A 380 6.31 10.05 12.48
N GLY A 381 5.31 9.19 12.49
CA GLY A 381 3.96 9.41 11.99
C GLY A 381 3.56 8.41 10.91
N CYS A 382 2.26 8.38 10.60
CA CYS A 382 1.69 7.46 9.62
C CYS A 382 0.89 8.18 8.53
N LEU A 383 0.95 7.64 7.32
CA LEU A 383 0.13 8.01 6.17
C LEU A 383 -0.74 6.79 5.87
N ILE A 384 -2.04 6.89 6.12
CA ILE A 384 -2.95 5.74 6.03
C ILE A 384 -3.88 5.93 4.85
N VAL A 385 -3.74 5.06 3.86
CA VAL A 385 -4.67 5.00 2.73
C VAL A 385 -5.91 4.20 3.15
N GLU A 386 -7.02 4.90 3.31
CA GLU A 386 -8.32 4.33 3.68
C GLU A 386 -8.89 3.53 2.51
N ARG A 387 -9.25 2.27 2.78
CA ARG A 387 -9.84 1.34 1.82
C ARG A 387 -11.33 1.17 2.08
N THR A 388 -12.06 0.59 1.11
CA THR A 388 -13.48 0.29 1.29
C THR A 388 -13.71 -0.64 2.48
N GLY A 389 -14.49 -0.15 3.45
CA GLY A 389 -14.90 -0.89 4.63
C GLY A 389 -14.04 -0.67 5.89
N SER A 390 -12.97 0.13 5.83
CA SER A 390 -12.18 0.52 7.02
C SER A 390 -12.54 1.93 7.46
N ASP A 391 -13.19 2.11 8.61
CA ASP A 391 -13.37 3.45 9.22
C ASP A 391 -12.17 3.79 10.11
N VAL A 392 -11.11 4.28 9.47
CA VAL A 392 -9.86 4.63 10.15
C VAL A 392 -10.09 5.73 11.19
N ARG A 393 -11.00 6.67 10.95
CA ARG A 393 -11.22 7.78 11.88
C ARG A 393 -11.89 7.31 13.16
N SER A 394 -12.91 6.46 13.05
CA SER A 394 -13.54 5.85 14.23
C SER A 394 -12.54 4.99 15.00
N PHE A 395 -11.68 4.24 14.31
CA PHE A 395 -10.62 3.46 14.95
C PHE A 395 -9.59 4.33 15.70
N LEU A 396 -9.15 5.45 15.10
CA LEU A 396 -8.26 6.41 15.76
C LEU A 396 -8.89 7.02 17.02
N LEU A 397 -10.21 7.16 17.06
CA LEU A 397 -10.94 7.66 18.23
C LEU A 397 -11.08 6.61 19.34
N SER A 398 -11.13 5.33 19.00
CA SER A 398 -11.40 4.25 19.96
C SER A 398 -10.16 3.74 20.71
N HIS A 399 -8.95 4.16 20.31
CA HIS A 399 -7.70 3.67 20.89
C HIS A 399 -6.88 4.83 21.49
N ASP A 400 -6.51 4.72 22.77
CA ASP A 400 -5.83 5.80 23.52
C ASP A 400 -4.54 6.31 22.87
N ILE A 401 -3.59 5.42 22.55
CA ILE A 401 -2.31 5.79 21.90
C ILE A 401 -2.56 6.40 20.51
N MET A 402 -3.47 5.81 19.73
CA MET A 402 -3.81 6.32 18.40
C MET A 402 -4.43 7.72 18.48
N TYR A 403 -5.32 7.92 19.44
CA TYR A 403 -5.96 9.20 19.69
C TYR A 403 -4.93 10.23 20.14
N GLU A 404 -4.03 9.90 21.07
CA GLU A 404 -2.95 10.77 21.54
C GLU A 404 -2.12 11.29 20.35
N HIS A 405 -1.69 10.39 19.46
CA HIS A 405 -0.81 10.70 18.33
C HIS A 405 -1.55 11.02 17.02
N ARG A 406 -2.89 11.15 17.03
CA ARG A 406 -3.75 11.28 15.84
C ARG A 406 -3.34 12.38 14.86
N ARG A 407 -2.72 13.46 15.34
CA ARG A 407 -2.25 14.58 14.51
C ARG A 407 -1.03 14.23 13.66
N ASN A 408 -0.31 13.19 14.06
CA ASN A 408 0.79 12.64 13.33
C ASN A 408 0.35 11.49 12.39
N VAL A 409 -0.96 11.30 12.24
CA VAL A 409 -1.57 10.38 11.28
C VAL A 409 -2.33 11.20 10.23
N LEU A 410 -1.98 11.02 8.95
CA LEU A 410 -2.74 11.58 7.83
C LEU A 410 -3.55 10.46 7.17
N VAL A 411 -4.88 10.55 7.28
CA VAL A 411 -5.80 9.62 6.62
C VAL A 411 -6.10 10.12 5.21
N ILE A 412 -5.81 9.28 4.21
CA ILE A 412 -5.89 9.58 2.79
C ILE A 412 -7.03 8.77 2.18
N LYS A 413 -8.05 9.46 1.67
CA LYS A 413 -9.19 8.80 1.02
C LYS A 413 -8.84 8.27 -0.36
N GLN A 414 -9.22 7.03 -0.63
CA GLN A 414 -9.13 6.46 -1.97
C GLN A 414 -10.30 6.93 -2.84
N LEU A 415 -10.05 7.90 -3.72
CA LEU A 415 -11.05 8.42 -4.66
C LEU A 415 -11.35 7.43 -5.81
N ILE A 416 -10.36 6.66 -6.22
CA ILE A 416 -10.50 5.61 -7.25
C ILE A 416 -10.20 4.27 -6.60
N TYR A 417 -11.25 3.45 -6.50
CA TYR A 417 -11.15 2.15 -5.85
C TYR A 417 -10.32 1.17 -6.70
N ASN A 418 -9.22 0.75 -6.11
CA ASN A 418 -8.37 -0.30 -6.64
C ASN A 418 -8.04 -1.26 -5.49
N ASP A 419 -8.64 -2.46 -5.50
CA ASP A 419 -8.46 -3.49 -4.48
C ASP A 419 -7.65 -4.69 -5.00
N ILE A 420 -6.52 -4.39 -5.65
CA ILE A 420 -5.55 -5.40 -6.07
C ILE A 420 -4.64 -5.76 -4.90
N SER A 421 -4.95 -6.87 -4.23
CA SER A 421 -4.09 -7.45 -3.18
C SER A 421 -3.12 -8.48 -3.75
N SER A 422 -1.92 -8.57 -3.15
CA SER A 422 -0.95 -9.60 -3.52
C SER A 422 -1.51 -11.02 -3.35
N THR A 423 -2.41 -11.23 -2.39
CA THR A 423 -3.06 -12.54 -2.19
C THR A 423 -3.94 -12.93 -3.38
N LYS A 424 -4.75 -12.01 -3.91
CA LYS A 424 -5.56 -12.25 -5.12
C LYS A 424 -4.66 -12.49 -6.34
N VAL A 425 -3.55 -11.77 -6.45
CA VAL A 425 -2.56 -11.97 -7.51
C VAL A 425 -1.95 -13.39 -7.45
N ARG A 426 -1.50 -13.84 -6.27
CA ARG A 426 -0.96 -15.20 -6.11
C ARG A 426 -2.02 -16.26 -6.38
N LEU A 427 -3.28 -16.04 -5.99
CA LEU A 427 -4.39 -16.91 -6.36
C LEU A 427 -4.53 -17.03 -7.89
N PHE A 428 -4.52 -15.90 -8.62
CA PHE A 428 -4.68 -15.91 -10.07
C PHE A 428 -3.54 -16.67 -10.75
N ILE A 429 -2.30 -16.46 -10.31
CA ILE A 429 -1.13 -17.20 -10.82
C ILE A 429 -1.30 -18.72 -10.62
N ARG A 430 -1.69 -19.15 -9.42
CA ARG A 430 -1.96 -20.58 -9.11
C ARG A 430 -3.08 -21.21 -9.92
N ARG A 431 -3.98 -20.38 -10.47
CA ARG A 431 -5.11 -20.84 -11.31
C ARG A 431 -4.81 -20.67 -12.81
N GLY A 432 -3.59 -20.31 -13.19
CA GLY A 432 -3.23 -20.03 -14.58
C GLY A 432 -3.96 -18.81 -15.17
N MET A 433 -4.54 -17.96 -14.32
CA MET A 433 -5.25 -16.76 -14.75
C MET A 433 -4.27 -15.60 -15.02
N SER A 434 -4.65 -14.72 -15.93
CA SER A 434 -3.83 -13.55 -16.26
C SER A 434 -3.78 -12.56 -15.09
N VAL A 435 -2.58 -12.04 -14.82
CA VAL A 435 -2.32 -10.93 -13.90
C VAL A 435 -1.81 -9.69 -14.62
N GLN A 436 -1.95 -9.66 -15.95
CA GLN A 436 -1.61 -8.49 -16.77
C GLN A 436 -2.42 -7.27 -16.32
N TYR A 437 -1.77 -6.11 -16.29
CA TYR A 437 -2.34 -4.84 -15.81
C TYR A 437 -2.65 -4.80 -14.30
N LEU A 438 -2.39 -5.87 -13.55
CA LEU A 438 -2.41 -5.85 -12.08
C LEU A 438 -1.03 -5.55 -11.48
N LEU A 439 0.01 -5.87 -12.25
CA LEU A 439 1.42 -5.75 -11.92
C LEU A 439 2.17 -5.08 -13.07
N PRO A 440 3.31 -4.40 -12.81
CA PRO A 440 4.23 -4.03 -13.86
C PRO A 440 4.67 -5.24 -14.69
N ASN A 441 4.75 -5.04 -16.01
CA ASN A 441 5.13 -6.09 -16.96
C ASN A 441 6.50 -6.74 -16.63
N SER A 442 7.46 -5.96 -16.14
CA SER A 442 8.77 -6.44 -15.67
C SER A 442 8.65 -7.43 -14.49
N VAL A 443 7.73 -7.16 -13.56
CA VAL A 443 7.45 -8.03 -12.41
C VAL A 443 6.77 -9.32 -12.86
N ILE A 444 5.82 -9.24 -13.80
CA ILE A 444 5.14 -10.44 -14.34
C ILE A 444 6.16 -11.38 -14.98
N ARG A 445 7.07 -10.83 -15.80
CA ARG A 445 8.12 -11.63 -16.42
C ARG A 445 9.08 -12.23 -15.41
N TYR A 446 9.47 -11.48 -14.40
CA TYR A 446 10.31 -12.01 -13.32
C TYR A 446 9.65 -13.19 -12.59
N ILE A 447 8.35 -13.08 -12.30
CA ILE A 447 7.57 -14.17 -11.71
C ILE A 447 7.58 -15.40 -12.62
N GLN A 448 7.42 -15.20 -13.93
CA GLN A 448 7.42 -16.28 -14.92
C GLN A 448 8.78 -16.97 -15.03
N GLU A 449 9.86 -16.21 -15.17
CA GLU A 449 11.21 -16.74 -15.35
C GLU A 449 11.73 -17.50 -14.12
N HIS A 450 11.25 -17.14 -12.93
CA HIS A 450 11.62 -17.80 -11.67
C HIS A 450 10.57 -18.80 -11.16
N GLY A 451 9.49 -19.06 -11.90
CA GLY A 451 8.43 -20.00 -11.49
C GLY A 451 7.77 -19.67 -10.15
N LEU A 452 7.67 -18.38 -9.80
CA LEU A 452 7.19 -17.96 -8.48
C LEU A 452 5.67 -18.16 -8.35
N TYR A 453 5.22 -18.59 -7.18
CA TYR A 453 3.81 -18.73 -6.77
C TYR A 453 2.99 -19.82 -7.48
N VAL A 454 3.56 -20.61 -8.39
CA VAL A 454 2.79 -21.61 -9.18
C VAL A 454 2.34 -22.80 -8.32
N ASN A 455 3.28 -23.47 -7.65
CA ASN A 455 3.02 -24.72 -6.90
C ASN A 455 2.85 -24.50 -5.39
N GLN A 456 2.41 -23.31 -4.96
CA GLN A 456 2.29 -22.97 -3.54
C GLN A 456 0.86 -23.15 -3.04
N THR A 457 0.68 -23.71 -1.84
CA THR A 457 -0.62 -23.75 -1.16
C THR A 457 -0.74 -22.62 -0.16
N GLU A 458 -1.85 -21.87 -0.21
CA GLU A 458 -2.19 -20.84 0.77
C GLU A 458 -3.52 -21.19 1.45
N PRO A 459 -3.64 -20.96 2.78
CA PRO A 459 -4.89 -21.16 3.50
C PRO A 459 -6.04 -20.31 2.93
N VAL A 460 -7.24 -20.90 2.79
CA VAL A 460 -8.43 -20.23 2.24
C VAL A 460 -8.79 -18.96 3.03
N LYS A 461 -8.63 -18.98 4.36
CA LYS A 461 -8.86 -17.80 5.22
C LYS A 461 -8.03 -16.59 4.82
N GLN A 462 -6.80 -16.78 4.32
CA GLN A 462 -5.96 -15.68 3.87
C GLN A 462 -6.43 -15.08 2.54
N VAL A 463 -7.09 -15.88 1.71
CA VAL A 463 -7.58 -15.49 0.37
C VAL A 463 -8.89 -14.70 0.44
N MET A 464 -9.78 -15.08 1.36
CA MET A 464 -11.11 -14.46 1.50
C MET A 464 -11.07 -13.13 2.26
N GLY A 465 -10.00 -12.84 3.00
CA GLY A 465 -9.94 -11.71 3.94
C GLY A 465 -10.86 -11.96 5.15
N ASN A 466 -10.56 -11.39 6.31
CA ASN A 466 -11.44 -11.48 7.48
C ASN A 466 -12.75 -10.76 7.17
N LYS A 467 -13.74 -11.49 6.66
CA LYS A 467 -15.14 -11.12 6.59
C LYS A 467 -15.94 -12.31 7.08
N GLU A 468 -15.95 -12.49 8.40
CA GLU A 468 -17.03 -13.16 9.13
C GLU A 468 -17.63 -12.14 10.08
#